data_AF-A0A6A2Y2S0-F1
#
_entry.id   AF-A0A6A2Y2S0-F1
#
_cell.length_a   1.000
_cell.length_b   1.000
_cell.length_c   1.000
_cell.angle_alpha   90.00
_cell.angle_beta   90.00
_cell.angle_gamma   90.00
#
_symmetry.space_group_name_H-M   'P 1'
#
loop_
_entity.id
_entity.type
_entity.pdbx_description
1 polymer ?
#
loop_
_entity_poly.entity_id
_entity_poly.type
_entity_poly.pdbx_seq_one_letter_code
_entity_poly.pdbx_strand_id
1 'polypeptide(L)'
;MVDGIWQELAKAKYLLWEHASSKRSWELQSLMEACETDLREKHFLDDSQPEGFLDKASISHMEQLEALRQVFRKAAEADIPDEVPDYLCCKIALDIFRDPVITPSGVTYERAMILDHLQKVACFGNMGCLDIFCLS
;
A
#
# COMPACT_ATOMS: atom_id res chain seq x y z
N MET A 1 -2.93 25.42 13.58
CA MET A 1 -1.45 25.36 13.73
C MET A 1 -0.93 23.93 13.76
N VAL A 2 -1.60 22.98 14.43
CA VAL A 2 -1.16 21.56 14.48
C VAL A 2 -1.36 20.83 13.14
N ASP A 3 -2.43 21.13 12.40
CA ASP A 3 -2.70 20.49 11.09
C ASP A 3 -1.62 20.77 10.04
N GLY A 4 -1.08 22.00 10.01
CA GLY A 4 -0.01 22.36 9.07
C GLY A 4 1.28 21.59 9.32
N ILE A 5 1.64 21.36 10.58
CA ILE A 5 2.84 20.59 10.93
C ILE A 5 2.69 19.14 10.46
N TRP A 6 1.52 18.53 10.69
CA TRP A 6 1.25 17.16 10.22
C TRP A 6 1.27 17.05 8.71
N GLN A 7 0.67 18.01 8.00
CA GLN A 7 0.65 18.02 6.55
C GLN A 7 2.06 18.08 5.97
N GLU A 8 2.92 18.95 6.50
CA GLU A 8 4.31 19.04 6.07
C GLU A 8 5.12 17.78 6.44
N LEU A 9 4.90 17.21 7.62
CA LEU A 9 5.53 15.95 8.01
C LEU A 9 5.12 14.78 7.11
N ALA A 10 3.82 14.67 6.78
CA ALA A 10 3.30 13.64 5.89
C ALA A 10 3.89 13.77 4.49
N LYS A 11 3.95 14.98 3.93
CA LYS A 11 4.62 15.26 2.65
C LYS A 11 6.09 14.86 2.68
N ALA A 12 6.82 15.25 3.73
CA ALA A 12 8.24 14.91 3.85
C ALA A 12 8.47 13.39 3.93
N LYS A 13 7.64 12.67 4.70
CA LYS A 13 7.69 11.20 4.78
C LYS A 13 7.38 10.55 3.44
N TYR A 14 6.37 11.05 2.73
CA TYR A 14 6.02 10.57 1.40
C TYR A 14 7.18 10.73 0.42
N LEU A 15 7.82 11.90 0.36
CA LEU A 15 8.97 12.14 -0.53
C LEU A 15 10.16 11.21 -0.23
N LEU A 16 10.44 10.95 1.05
CA LEU A 16 11.48 9.99 1.45
C LEU A 16 11.14 8.57 1.00
N TRP A 17 9.88 8.17 1.17
CA TRP A 17 9.40 6.88 0.69
C TRP A 17 9.48 6.79 -0.84
N GLU A 18 9.02 7.81 -1.57
CA GLU A 18 9.01 7.84 -3.03
C GLU A 18 10.43 7.72 -3.61
N HIS A 19 11.40 8.43 -3.03
CA HIS A 19 12.80 8.30 -3.42
C HIS A 19 13.34 6.89 -3.15
N ALA A 20 13.07 6.34 -1.95
CA ALA A 20 13.54 5.00 -1.59
C ALA A 20 12.85 3.89 -2.41
N SER A 21 11.56 4.02 -2.68
CA SER A 21 10.74 3.13 -3.51
C SER A 21 11.21 3.15 -4.96
N SER A 22 11.40 4.34 -5.54
CA SER A 22 11.93 4.49 -6.90
C SER A 22 13.28 3.79 -7.07
N LYS A 23 14.18 3.95 -6.09
CA LYS A 23 15.48 3.26 -6.09
C LYS A 23 15.32 1.73 -6.04
N ARG A 24 14.49 1.21 -5.14
CA ARG A 24 14.22 -0.23 -5.03
C ARG A 24 13.61 -0.79 -6.31
N SER A 25 12.62 -0.12 -6.88
CA SER A 25 11.98 -0.53 -8.14
C SER A 25 13.00 -0.60 -9.27
N TRP A 26 13.91 0.38 -9.35
CA TRP A 26 14.97 0.38 -10.37
C TRP A 26 15.95 -0.77 -10.17
N GLU A 27 16.44 -0.98 -8.94
CA GLU A 27 17.35 -2.09 -8.60
C GLU A 27 16.71 -3.44 -8.91
N LEU A 28 15.44 -3.61 -8.56
CA LEU A 28 14.68 -4.83 -8.76
C LEU A 28 14.45 -5.13 -10.24
N GLN A 29 14.10 -4.12 -11.04
CA GLN A 29 13.95 -4.27 -12.48
C GLN A 29 15.28 -4.60 -13.15
N SER A 30 16.36 -3.90 -12.79
CA SER A 30 17.69 -4.18 -13.33
C SER A 30 18.15 -5.61 -13.02
N LEU A 31 17.90 -6.09 -11.79
CA LEU A 31 18.24 -7.46 -11.40
C LEU A 31 17.38 -8.49 -12.14
N MET A 32 16.09 -8.22 -12.33
CA MET A 32 15.19 -9.09 -13.10
C MET A 32 15.67 -9.26 -14.54
N GLU A 33 16.01 -8.16 -15.21
CA GLU A 33 16.52 -8.17 -16.59
C GLU A 33 17.83 -8.96 -16.72
N ALA A 34 18.75 -8.79 -15.75
CA ALA A 34 19.99 -9.56 -15.69
C ALA A 34 19.72 -11.06 -15.52
N CYS A 35 18.85 -11.44 -14.57
CA CYS A 35 18.49 -12.84 -14.35
C CYS A 35 17.77 -13.48 -15.55
N GLU A 36 16.88 -12.74 -16.23
CA GLU A 36 16.24 -13.23 -17.46
C GLU A 36 17.26 -13.47 -18.57
N THR A 37 18.24 -12.57 -18.71
CA THR A 37 19.30 -12.69 -19.72
C THR A 37 20.16 -13.93 -19.44
N ASP A 38 20.64 -14.08 -18.21
CA ASP A 38 21.45 -15.24 -17.80
C ASP A 38 20.70 -16.57 -17.97
N LEU A 39 19.40 -16.61 -17.67
CA LEU A 39 18.58 -17.81 -17.87
C LEU A 39 18.38 -18.15 -19.34
N ARG A 40 18.24 -17.15 -20.21
CA ARG A 40 18.13 -17.36 -21.66
C ARG A 40 19.45 -17.88 -22.23
N GLU A 41 20.58 -17.28 -21.85
CA GLU A 41 21.91 -17.73 -22.30
C GLU A 41 22.21 -19.18 -21.92
N LYS A 42 21.86 -19.60 -20.70
CA LYS A 42 22.01 -21.00 -20.26
C LYS A 42 21.21 -21.98 -21.12
N HIS A 43 20.00 -21.60 -21.54
CA HIS A 43 19.20 -22.44 -22.43
C HIS A 43 19.83 -22.60 -23.81
N PHE A 44 20.40 -21.52 -24.37
CA PHE A 44 21.11 -21.58 -25.65
C PHE A 44 22.32 -22.53 -25.64
N LEU A 45 22.99 -22.68 -24.50
CA LEU A 45 24.13 -23.60 -24.36
C LEU A 45 23.70 -25.07 -24.26
N ASP A 46 22.53 -25.35 -23.69
CA ASP A 46 22.00 -26.71 -23.49
C ASP A 46 21.43 -27.34 -24.79
N ASP A 47 20.90 -26.52 -25.70
CA ASP A 47 20.34 -26.93 -27.01
C ASP A 47 21.39 -27.48 -28.01
N SER A 48 22.68 -27.52 -27.64
CA SER A 48 23.77 -28.01 -28.51
C SER A 48 23.97 -29.54 -28.49
N GLN A 49 23.10 -30.30 -27.81
CA GLN A 49 23.07 -31.78 -27.80
C GLN A 49 21.86 -32.33 -28.61
N PRO A 50 22.01 -33.42 -29.40
CA PRO A 50 21.03 -33.74 -30.45
C PRO A 50 19.81 -34.54 -29.97
N GLU A 51 18.64 -34.03 -30.37
CA GLU A 51 17.44 -34.67 -30.92
C GLU A 51 16.75 -35.80 -30.12
N GLY A 52 15.66 -35.43 -29.43
CA GLY A 52 14.61 -36.36 -28.97
C GLY A 52 13.73 -35.85 -27.82
N PHE A 53 14.22 -34.88 -27.03
CA PHE A 53 13.60 -34.40 -25.79
C PHE A 53 13.18 -32.92 -25.81
N LEU A 54 13.26 -32.28 -26.99
CA LEU A 54 13.19 -30.83 -27.20
C LEU A 54 11.93 -30.15 -26.63
N ASP A 55 10.81 -30.87 -26.56
CA ASP A 55 9.52 -30.31 -26.12
C ASP A 55 9.45 -30.15 -24.59
N LYS A 56 10.08 -31.04 -23.81
CA LYS A 56 10.01 -30.99 -22.34
C LYS A 56 11.00 -30.00 -21.73
N ALA A 57 12.17 -29.82 -22.35
CA ALA A 57 13.18 -28.87 -21.91
C ALA A 57 12.74 -27.41 -22.14
N SER A 58 12.16 -27.12 -23.30
CA SER A 58 11.63 -25.79 -23.65
C SER A 58 10.43 -25.40 -22.77
N ILE A 59 9.51 -26.34 -22.48
CA ILE A 59 8.42 -26.12 -21.51
C ILE A 59 9.00 -25.82 -20.12
N SER A 60 9.98 -26.60 -19.65
CA SER A 60 10.60 -26.39 -18.34
C SER A 60 11.31 -25.03 -18.22
N HIS A 61 11.93 -24.54 -19.28
CA HIS A 61 12.59 -23.23 -19.30
C HIS A 61 11.59 -22.06 -19.22
N MET A 62 10.49 -22.18 -19.97
CA MET A 62 9.42 -21.19 -19.91
C MET A 62 8.79 -21.11 -18.52
N GLU A 63 8.60 -22.25 -17.85
CA GLU A 63 8.16 -22.32 -16.45
C GLU A 63 9.15 -21.63 -15.49
N GLN A 64 10.46 -21.81 -15.69
CA GLN A 64 11.49 -21.14 -14.89
C GLN A 64 11.48 -19.62 -15.07
N LEU A 65 11.33 -19.13 -16.31
CA LEU A 65 11.20 -17.69 -16.58
C LEU A 65 9.95 -17.10 -15.94
N GLU A 66 8.81 -17.79 -16.00
CA GLU A 66 7.59 -17.30 -15.34
C GLU A 66 7.73 -17.32 -13.82
N ALA A 67 8.34 -18.36 -13.24
CA ALA A 67 8.63 -18.42 -11.81
C ALA A 67 9.56 -17.26 -11.38
N LEU A 68 10.59 -16.95 -12.18
CA LEU A 68 11.49 -15.82 -11.94
C LEU A 68 10.70 -14.50 -11.91
N ARG A 69 9.89 -14.24 -12.95
CA ARG A 69 9.04 -13.05 -13.04
C ARG A 69 8.07 -12.95 -11.87
N GLN A 70 7.49 -14.07 -11.45
CA GLN A 70 6.58 -14.10 -10.31
C GLN A 70 7.28 -13.69 -9.00
N VAL A 71 8.52 -14.12 -8.77
CA VAL A 71 9.30 -13.72 -7.59
C VAL A 71 9.51 -12.21 -7.57
N PHE A 72 9.96 -11.64 -8.68
CA PHE A 72 10.18 -10.21 -8.80
C PHE A 72 8.88 -9.40 -8.70
N ARG A 73 7.80 -9.88 -9.33
CA ARG A 73 6.47 -9.26 -9.22
C ARG A 73 6.01 -9.19 -7.76
N LYS A 74 6.10 -10.30 -7.01
CA LYS A 74 5.74 -10.34 -5.59
C LYS A 74 6.59 -9.40 -4.74
N ALA A 75 7.88 -9.30 -5.04
CA ALA A 75 8.77 -8.39 -4.33
C ALA A 75 8.47 -6.90 -4.63
N ALA A 76 7.98 -6.59 -5.84
CA ALA A 76 7.58 -5.24 -6.24
C ALA A 76 6.24 -4.78 -5.64
N GLU A 77 5.36 -5.70 -5.22
CA GLU A 77 4.01 -5.38 -4.72
C GLU A 77 4.00 -4.36 -3.58
N ALA A 78 5.02 -4.38 -2.70
CA ALA A 78 5.12 -3.47 -1.56
C ALA A 78 5.43 -2.01 -1.93
N ASP A 79 5.92 -1.78 -3.15
CA ASP A 79 6.29 -0.45 -3.66
C ASP A 79 5.21 0.15 -4.58
N ILE A 80 4.10 -0.58 -4.80
CA ILE A 80 2.96 -0.10 -5.55
C ILE A 80 2.13 0.84 -4.64
N PRO A 81 1.92 2.11 -5.02
CA PRO A 81 1.03 2.99 -4.26
C PRO A 81 -0.41 2.48 -4.37
N ASP A 82 -1.09 2.41 -3.23
CA ASP A 82 -2.47 1.94 -3.13
C ASP A 82 -3.36 2.97 -2.44
N GLU A 83 -4.67 2.86 -2.65
CA GLU A 83 -5.67 3.69 -1.99
C GLU A 83 -5.86 3.29 -0.53
N VAL A 84 -6.14 4.28 0.31
CA VAL A 84 -6.41 4.03 1.72
C VAL A 84 -7.81 3.42 1.87
N PRO A 85 -7.96 2.31 2.61
CA PRO A 85 -9.27 1.73 2.85
C PRO A 85 -10.24 2.65 3.62
N ASP A 86 -11.49 2.74 3.15
CA ASP A 86 -12.56 3.60 3.69
C ASP A 86 -12.88 3.44 5.19
N TYR A 87 -12.54 2.30 5.78
CA TYR A 87 -12.74 2.05 7.22
C TYR A 87 -11.65 2.69 8.10
N LEU A 88 -10.54 3.13 7.50
CA LEU A 88 -9.52 3.94 8.16
C LEU A 88 -9.81 5.45 8.04
N CYS A 89 -10.87 5.81 7.32
CA CYS A 89 -11.26 7.18 7.05
C CYS A 89 -12.46 7.61 7.90
N CYS A 90 -12.41 8.84 8.41
CA CYS A 90 -13.51 9.46 9.13
C CYS A 90 -14.68 9.76 8.18
N LYS A 91 -15.91 9.37 8.59
CA LYS A 91 -17.13 9.60 7.78
C LYS A 91 -17.52 11.08 7.64
N ILE A 92 -17.00 11.96 8.48
CA ILE A 92 -17.25 13.41 8.43
C ILE A 92 -16.08 14.13 7.74
N ALA A 93 -14.83 13.78 8.10
CA ALA A 93 -13.64 14.43 7.53
C ALA A 93 -13.34 13.99 6.10
N LEU A 94 -13.78 12.78 5.73
CA LEU A 94 -13.39 12.09 4.50
C LEU A 94 -11.86 11.96 4.34
N ASP A 95 -11.18 11.81 5.47
CA ASP A 95 -9.71 11.72 5.59
C ASP A 95 -9.35 10.70 6.66
N ILE A 96 -8.10 10.25 6.67
CA ILE A 96 -7.56 9.26 7.62
C ILE A 96 -7.75 9.75 9.05
N PHE A 97 -8.15 8.84 9.94
CA PHE A 97 -8.24 9.13 11.37
C PHE A 97 -6.89 9.55 11.95
N ARG A 98 -6.88 10.67 12.69
CA ARG A 98 -5.74 11.14 13.46
C ARG A 98 -6.00 11.01 14.96
N ASP A 99 -7.20 11.39 15.40
CA ASP A 99 -7.67 11.21 16.78
C ASP A 99 -9.06 10.55 16.76
N PRO A 100 -9.11 9.23 16.49
CA PRO A 100 -10.37 8.50 16.39
C PRO A 100 -11.06 8.40 17.76
N VAL A 101 -12.36 8.67 17.77
CA VAL A 101 -13.25 8.53 18.92
C VAL A 101 -14.47 7.71 18.56
N ILE A 102 -14.88 6.81 19.44
CA ILE A 102 -15.97 5.87 19.20
C ILE A 102 -17.21 6.32 19.97
N THR A 103 -18.35 6.35 19.29
CA THR A 103 -19.66 6.58 19.92
C THR A 103 -20.18 5.29 20.57
N PRO A 104 -21.14 5.35 21.53
CA PRO A 104 -21.75 4.15 22.11
C PRO A 104 -22.43 3.23 21.08
N SER A 105 -22.80 3.77 19.91
CA SER A 105 -23.32 2.99 18.78
C SER A 105 -22.24 2.24 17.98
N GLY A 106 -20.96 2.36 18.36
CA GLY A 106 -19.83 1.71 17.72
C GLY A 106 -19.31 2.40 16.45
N VAL A 107 -19.67 3.66 16.23
CA VAL A 107 -19.21 4.42 15.05
C VAL A 107 -18.02 5.30 15.42
N THR A 108 -16.95 5.22 14.62
CA THR A 108 -15.73 5.99 14.83
C THR A 108 -15.75 7.30 14.05
N TYR A 109 -15.37 8.40 14.69
CA TYR A 109 -15.22 9.72 14.10
C TYR A 109 -13.89 10.37 14.48
N GLU A 110 -13.46 11.36 13.72
CA GLU A 110 -12.37 12.25 14.11
C GLU A 110 -12.88 13.20 15.20
N ARG A 111 -12.19 13.29 16.34
CA ARG A 111 -12.68 14.00 17.53
C ARG A 111 -13.12 15.43 17.24
N ALA A 112 -12.25 16.20 16.57
CA ALA A 112 -12.54 17.59 16.25
C ALA A 112 -13.80 17.72 15.36
N MET A 113 -13.99 16.79 14.42
CA MET A 113 -15.09 16.81 13.46
C MET A 113 -16.42 16.43 14.10
N ILE A 114 -16.45 15.41 14.96
CA ILE A 114 -17.69 15.02 15.65
C ILE A 114 -18.12 16.05 16.69
N LEU A 115 -17.17 16.67 17.40
CA LEU A 115 -17.48 17.73 18.36
C LEU A 115 -18.07 18.96 17.66
N ASP A 116 -17.46 19.39 16.56
CA ASP A 116 -17.98 20.50 15.74
C ASP A 116 -19.34 20.17 15.12
N HIS A 117 -19.52 18.95 14.60
CA HIS A 117 -20.80 18.49 14.08
C HIS A 117 -21.89 18.50 15.16
N LEU A 118 -21.62 17.93 16.34
CA LEU A 118 -22.53 17.93 17.47
C LEU A 118 -22.83 19.35 17.94
N GLN A 119 -21.86 20.26 17.99
CA GLN A 119 -22.11 21.65 18.36
C GLN A 119 -23.05 22.36 17.37
N LYS A 120 -22.90 22.09 16.06
CA LYS A 120 -23.73 22.68 15.01
C LYS A 120 -25.15 22.08 14.98
N VAL A 121 -25.29 20.78 15.24
CA VAL A 121 -26.57 20.05 15.16
C VAL A 121 -27.33 20.08 16.50
N ALA A 122 -26.64 20.07 17.64
CA ALA A 122 -27.25 20.05 18.98
C ALA A 122 -27.71 21.43 19.49
N CYS A 123 -27.49 22.51 18.73
CA CYS A 123 -28.13 23.82 18.97
C CYS A 123 -29.67 23.81 18.77
N PHE A 124 -30.31 22.64 18.63
CA PHE A 124 -31.76 22.47 18.51
C PHE A 124 -32.47 21.78 19.69
N GLY A 125 -31.78 21.47 20.81
CA GLY A 125 -32.48 20.91 21.96
C GLY A 125 -31.61 20.85 23.22
N ASN A 126 -32.13 21.42 24.30
CA ASN A 126 -31.51 21.46 25.63
C ASN A 126 -30.98 20.11 26.13
N MET A 127 -29.80 20.18 26.74
CA MET A 127 -29.32 19.37 27.88
C MET A 127 -29.12 17.85 27.66
N GLY A 128 -27.86 17.42 27.42
CA GLY A 128 -27.47 16.03 27.67
C GLY A 128 -26.30 15.39 26.90
N CYS A 129 -25.61 16.06 25.98
CA CYS A 129 -24.71 15.35 25.03
C CYS A 129 -23.21 15.27 25.40
N LEU A 130 -22.79 15.63 26.61
CA LEU A 130 -21.36 15.59 26.98
C LEU A 130 -20.86 14.21 27.49
N ASP A 131 -21.76 13.24 27.68
CA ASP A 131 -21.39 11.88 28.13
C ASP A 131 -21.12 10.89 26.97
N ILE A 132 -21.07 11.37 25.72
CA ILE A 132 -20.99 10.50 24.52
C ILE A 132 -19.60 9.89 24.28
N PHE A 133 -18.54 10.37 24.95
CA PHE A 133 -17.20 9.80 24.77
C PHE A 133 -16.85 8.84 25.92
N CYS A 134 -17.42 7.64 25.87
CA CYS A 134 -16.82 6.51 26.55
C CYS A 134 -15.60 6.05 25.76
N LEU A 135 -14.40 6.54 26.13
CA LEU A 135 -13.18 5.75 26.12
C LEU A 135 -12.13 6.41 27.03
N SER A 136 -11.75 5.65 28.05
CA SER A 136 -10.64 5.85 28.98
C SER A 136 -9.28 5.73 28.28
#